data_AF-A0A356TJV7-F1
#
_entry.id   AF-A0A356TJV7-F1
#
_cell.length_a   1.000
_cell.length_b   1.000
_cell.length_c   1.000
_cell.angle_alpha   90.00
_cell.angle_beta   90.00
_cell.angle_gamma   90.00
#
_symmetry.space_group_name_H-M   'P 1'
#
loop_
_entity.id
_entity.type
_entity.pdbx_description
1 polymer ?
#
loop_
_entity_poly.entity_id
_entity_poly.type
_entity_poly.pdbx_seq_one_letter_code
_entity_poly.pdbx_strand_id
1 'polypeptide(L)'
;AMALRCDLLRFGNLMFESAGGHMNLEGTYSAMGDSTTFPGTSQHDAYFHANDRRNARLYQHWAMTNLAYFLERLDDADYLEDDGRTVLDNTTVVIGTEYGWNHDHREAFHAVVGGVDRFRAGSHVDLNLHAADLYNAVLAGYGIDATIGSASGIASR
;
A
#
# COMPACT_ATOMS: atom_id res chain seq x y z
N ALA A 1 -4.96 -12.34 -4.66
CA ALA A 1 -5.80 -12.16 -5.85
C ALA A 1 -6.80 -13.30 -6.01
N MET A 2 -6.37 -14.56 -6.16
CA MET A 2 -7.28 -15.70 -6.39
C MET A 2 -8.45 -15.79 -5.39
N ALA A 3 -8.18 -15.64 -4.09
CA ALA A 3 -9.25 -15.70 -3.09
C ALA A 3 -10.30 -14.58 -3.22
N LEU A 4 -9.93 -13.39 -3.70
CA LEU A 4 -10.88 -12.31 -4.02
C LEU A 4 -11.69 -12.69 -5.27
N ARG A 5 -11.02 -13.14 -6.35
CA ARG A 5 -11.67 -13.59 -7.60
C ARG A 5 -12.65 -14.74 -7.41
N CYS A 6 -12.46 -15.56 -6.38
CA CYS A 6 -13.33 -16.69 -6.05
C CYS A 6 -14.33 -16.38 -4.93
N ASP A 7 -14.50 -15.11 -4.54
CA ASP A 7 -15.37 -14.67 -3.44
C ASP A 7 -15.12 -15.36 -2.09
N LEU A 8 -13.92 -15.92 -1.88
CA LEU A 8 -13.57 -16.59 -0.63
C LEU A 8 -13.33 -15.60 0.51
N LEU A 9 -13.04 -14.34 0.18
CA LEU A 9 -12.85 -13.26 1.13
C LEU A 9 -13.28 -11.92 0.53
N ARG A 10 -13.63 -10.95 1.39
CA ARG A 10 -14.09 -9.61 0.99
C ARG A 10 -13.23 -8.47 1.54
N PHE A 11 -12.28 -8.79 2.42
CA PHE A 11 -11.35 -7.84 3.01
C PHE A 11 -10.02 -8.55 3.26
N GLY A 12 -8.94 -7.79 3.23
CA GLY A 12 -7.60 -8.30 3.48
C GLY A 12 -6.60 -7.17 3.62
N ASN A 13 -5.40 -7.53 4.05
CA ASN A 13 -4.26 -6.63 4.12
C ASN A 13 -3.06 -7.28 3.43
N LEU A 14 -2.34 -6.52 2.62
CA LEU A 14 -1.06 -6.90 2.04
C LEU A 14 -0.02 -5.91 2.53
N MET A 15 0.96 -6.39 3.28
CA MET A 15 1.98 -5.56 3.88
C MET A 15 3.35 -5.94 3.33
N PHE A 16 4.10 -4.93 2.87
CA PHE A 16 5.53 -5.03 2.64
C PHE A 16 6.22 -4.22 3.71
N GLU A 17 6.81 -4.89 4.69
CA GLU A 17 7.40 -4.22 5.83
C GLU A 17 8.75 -3.60 5.43
N SER A 18 8.89 -2.28 5.59
CA SER A 18 10.16 -1.58 5.31
C SER A 18 10.95 -1.36 6.61
N ALA A 19 10.39 -0.56 7.52
CA ALA A 19 11.04 -0.01 8.70
C ALA A 19 10.67 -0.71 10.03
N GLY A 20 9.92 -1.82 9.99
CA GLY A 20 9.51 -2.53 11.20
C GLY A 20 9.58 -4.05 11.09
N GLY A 21 9.87 -4.56 9.89
CA GLY A 21 9.78 -5.97 9.56
C GLY A 21 11.09 -6.63 9.24
N HIS A 22 11.24 -7.89 9.65
CA HIS A 22 12.42 -8.69 9.37
C HIS A 22 12.15 -9.61 8.18
N MET A 23 12.26 -9.07 6.97
CA MET A 23 12.46 -9.88 5.77
C MET A 23 13.95 -10.13 5.53
N ASN A 24 14.27 -11.32 5.01
CA ASN A 24 15.65 -11.78 4.78
C ASN A 24 15.84 -12.16 3.31
N LEU A 25 15.44 -11.28 2.40
CA LEU A 25 15.65 -11.51 0.96
C LEU A 25 17.14 -11.64 0.64
N GLU A 26 17.48 -12.50 -0.32
CA GLU A 26 18.84 -12.68 -0.82
C GLU A 26 18.88 -12.60 -2.36
N GLY A 27 20.05 -12.25 -2.90
CA GLY A 27 20.29 -12.19 -4.34
C GLY A 27 20.31 -10.77 -4.90
N THR A 28 20.59 -10.67 -6.20
CA THR A 28 20.74 -9.37 -6.88
C THR A 28 19.40 -8.87 -7.43
N TYR A 29 19.06 -7.63 -7.10
CA TYR A 29 17.92 -6.92 -7.66
C TYR A 29 18.39 -5.73 -8.49
N SER A 30 17.92 -5.64 -9.74
CA SER A 30 18.26 -4.56 -10.67
C SER A 30 16.99 -3.86 -11.16
N ALA A 31 16.91 -2.55 -10.96
CA ALA A 31 15.77 -1.74 -11.38
C ALA A 31 16.17 -0.26 -11.51
N MET A 32 15.41 0.51 -12.30
CA MET A 32 15.61 1.96 -12.45
C MET A 32 17.05 2.37 -12.84
N GLY A 33 17.75 1.53 -13.60
CA GLY A 33 19.15 1.76 -14.01
C GLY A 33 20.20 1.54 -12.92
N ASP A 34 19.84 0.92 -11.79
CA ASP A 34 20.73 0.64 -10.66
C ASP A 34 20.54 -0.81 -10.16
N SER A 35 21.39 -1.27 -9.24
CA SER A 35 21.28 -2.60 -8.62
C SER A 35 21.72 -2.65 -7.16
N THR A 36 21.13 -3.58 -6.41
CA THR A 36 21.52 -3.93 -5.04
C THR A 36 21.62 -5.44 -4.88
N THR A 37 22.40 -5.89 -3.91
CA THR A 37 22.39 -7.27 -3.45
C THR A 37 21.66 -7.32 -2.12
N PHE A 38 20.52 -8.00 -2.09
CA PHE A 38 19.81 -8.26 -0.85
C PHE A 38 20.66 -9.17 0.05
N PRO A 39 20.84 -8.81 1.33
CA PRO A 39 21.93 -9.36 2.15
C PRO A 39 21.64 -10.74 2.74
N GLY A 40 20.48 -11.36 2.47
CA GLY A 40 20.03 -12.59 3.15
C GLY A 40 19.76 -12.42 4.65
N THR A 41 19.83 -11.17 5.11
CA THR A 41 19.55 -10.71 6.48
C THR A 41 18.55 -9.56 6.40
N SER A 42 18.12 -9.07 7.57
CA SER A 42 17.13 -8.02 7.71
C SER A 42 17.42 -6.82 6.81
N GLN A 43 16.62 -6.60 5.76
CA GLN A 43 16.71 -5.37 4.95
C GLN A 43 16.41 -4.14 5.80
N HIS A 44 15.54 -4.30 6.81
CA HIS A 44 15.26 -3.27 7.79
C HIS A 44 16.54 -2.76 8.46
N ASP A 45 17.34 -3.68 9.02
CA ASP A 45 18.59 -3.31 9.69
C ASP A 45 19.65 -2.85 8.70
N ALA A 46 19.81 -3.57 7.59
CA ALA A 46 20.86 -3.32 6.62
C ALA A 46 20.68 -2.00 5.88
N TYR A 47 19.43 -1.56 5.64
CA TYR A 47 19.14 -0.38 4.82
C TYR A 47 18.50 0.77 5.60
N PHE A 48 17.47 0.51 6.40
CA PHE A 48 16.70 1.59 7.04
C PHE A 48 17.38 2.09 8.31
N HIS A 49 17.81 1.20 9.21
CA HIS A 49 18.63 1.59 10.38
C HIS A 49 19.99 2.19 9.97
N ALA A 50 20.58 1.69 8.87
CA ALA A 50 21.81 2.24 8.30
C ALA A 50 21.62 3.58 7.58
N ASN A 51 20.37 4.06 7.42
CA ASN A 51 20.02 5.26 6.66
C ASN A 51 20.51 5.21 5.20
N ASP A 52 20.58 4.02 4.61
CA ASP A 52 21.01 3.76 3.24
C ASP A 52 19.84 3.95 2.27
N ARG A 53 19.62 5.22 1.90
CA ARG A 53 18.56 5.63 0.97
C ARG A 53 18.64 4.94 -0.39
N ARG A 54 19.85 4.65 -0.88
CA ARG A 54 20.04 4.06 -2.21
C ARG A 54 19.47 2.64 -2.23
N ASN A 55 19.88 1.81 -1.29
CA ASN A 55 19.42 0.42 -1.22
C ASN A 55 17.96 0.32 -0.74
N ALA A 56 17.54 1.18 0.18
CA ALA A 56 16.13 1.27 0.60
C ALA A 56 15.20 1.62 -0.57
N ARG A 57 15.62 2.51 -1.48
CA ARG A 57 14.87 2.84 -2.70
C ARG A 57 14.69 1.62 -3.62
N LEU A 58 15.71 0.80 -3.80
CA LEU A 58 15.63 -0.41 -4.63
C LEU A 58 14.75 -1.48 -3.97
N TYR A 59 14.85 -1.65 -2.66
CA TYR A 59 13.92 -2.49 -1.90
C TYR A 59 12.46 -2.02 -2.03
N GLN A 60 12.21 -0.72 -1.88
CA GLN A 60 10.87 -0.16 -2.03
C GLN A 60 10.33 -0.38 -3.45
N HIS A 61 11.17 -0.24 -4.47
CA HIS A 61 10.77 -0.55 -5.85
C HIS A 61 10.41 -2.02 -6.03
N TRP A 62 11.16 -2.95 -5.43
CA TRP A 62 10.81 -4.37 -5.42
C TRP A 62 9.44 -4.63 -4.74
N ALA A 63 9.19 -4.00 -3.59
CA ALA A 63 7.91 -4.10 -2.89
C ALA A 63 6.76 -3.57 -3.76
N MET A 64 6.93 -2.40 -4.36
CA MET A 64 5.92 -1.80 -5.26
C MET A 64 5.71 -2.64 -6.53
N THR A 65 6.72 -3.36 -7.01
CA THR A 65 6.57 -4.29 -8.14
C THR A 65 5.64 -5.46 -7.79
N ASN A 66 5.76 -6.00 -6.58
CA ASN A 66 4.87 -7.07 -6.10
C ASN A 66 3.44 -6.56 -5.85
N LEU A 67 3.30 -5.33 -5.34
CA LEU A 67 2.00 -4.68 -5.24
C LEU A 67 1.37 -4.46 -6.63
N ALA A 68 2.14 -3.96 -7.59
CA ALA A 68 1.69 -3.79 -8.97
C ALA A 68 1.23 -5.12 -9.58
N TYR A 69 2.02 -6.19 -9.42
CA TYR A 69 1.62 -7.53 -9.85
C TYR A 69 0.29 -7.95 -9.22
N PHE A 70 0.09 -7.71 -7.93
CA PHE A 70 -1.17 -8.04 -7.26
C PHE A 70 -2.35 -7.24 -7.85
N LEU A 71 -2.19 -5.93 -8.07
CA LEU A 71 -3.20 -5.07 -8.67
C LEU A 71 -3.55 -5.49 -10.10
N GLU A 72 -2.56 -5.85 -10.93
CA GLU A 72 -2.80 -6.40 -12.26
C GLU A 72 -3.59 -7.72 -12.21
N ARG A 73 -3.42 -8.53 -11.14
CA ARG A 73 -4.26 -9.71 -10.95
C ARG A 73 -5.67 -9.35 -10.46
N LEU A 74 -5.94 -8.14 -10.00
CA LEU A 74 -7.32 -7.70 -9.75
C LEU A 74 -7.92 -7.05 -11.00
N ASP A 75 -7.09 -6.45 -11.86
CA ASP A 75 -7.48 -5.78 -13.10
C ASP A 75 -7.56 -6.71 -14.33
N ASP A 76 -7.79 -8.00 -14.11
CA ASP A 76 -7.72 -9.02 -15.15
C ASP A 76 -9.06 -9.13 -15.88
N ALA A 77 -9.08 -8.75 -17.17
CA ALA A 77 -10.30 -8.73 -17.99
C ALA A 77 -10.89 -10.12 -18.28
N ASP A 78 -10.15 -11.20 -18.00
CA ASP A 78 -10.69 -12.57 -18.06
C ASP A 78 -11.53 -12.93 -16.82
N TYR A 79 -11.52 -12.08 -15.79
CA TYR A 79 -12.19 -12.28 -14.50
C TYR A 79 -12.99 -11.03 -14.14
N LEU A 80 -14.06 -10.81 -14.89
CA LEU A 80 -15.02 -9.73 -14.64
C LEU A 80 -16.06 -10.13 -13.59
N GLU A 81 -16.47 -9.16 -12.80
CA GLU A 81 -17.62 -9.24 -11.91
C GLU A 81 -18.94 -9.17 -12.70
N ASP A 82 -20.07 -9.43 -12.04
CA ASP A 82 -21.42 -9.47 -12.66
C ASP A 82 -21.81 -8.16 -13.38
N ASP A 83 -21.20 -7.02 -13.01
CA ASP A 83 -21.42 -5.71 -13.62
C ASP A 83 -20.52 -5.43 -14.84
N GLY A 84 -19.70 -6.41 -15.24
CA GLY A 84 -18.78 -6.33 -16.36
C GLY A 84 -17.49 -5.55 -16.08
N ARG A 85 -17.22 -5.21 -14.81
CA ARG A 85 -16.00 -4.51 -14.38
C ARG A 85 -14.98 -5.49 -13.78
N THR A 86 -13.73 -5.07 -13.64
CA THR A 86 -12.70 -5.92 -13.04
C THR A 86 -12.88 -6.01 -11.51
N VAL A 87 -12.26 -7.00 -10.88
CA VAL A 87 -12.22 -7.08 -9.41
C VAL A 87 -11.59 -5.81 -8.81
N LEU A 88 -10.60 -5.22 -9.49
CA LEU A 88 -9.96 -3.98 -9.05
C LEU A 88 -10.93 -2.81 -9.07
N ASP A 89 -11.76 -2.67 -10.11
CA ASP A 89 -12.75 -1.60 -10.20
C ASP A 89 -13.70 -1.60 -8.98
N ASN A 90 -14.16 -2.79 -8.58
CA ASN A 90 -15.11 -2.97 -7.49
C ASN A 90 -14.46 -3.05 -6.10
N THR A 91 -13.13 -3.11 -6.02
CA THR A 91 -12.38 -3.17 -4.75
C THR A 91 -11.74 -1.82 -4.44
N THR A 92 -12.05 -1.23 -3.28
CA THR A 92 -11.26 -0.08 -2.80
C THR A 92 -9.96 -0.58 -2.19
N VAL A 93 -8.84 -0.21 -2.81
CA VAL A 93 -7.50 -0.47 -2.31
C VAL A 93 -6.92 0.83 -1.77
N VAL A 94 -6.56 0.84 -0.49
CA VAL A 94 -5.79 1.94 0.11
C VAL A 94 -4.34 1.48 0.23
N ILE A 95 -3.43 2.22 -0.39
CA ILE A 95 -1.99 1.98 -0.37
C ILE A 95 -1.37 3.12 0.42
N GLY A 96 -0.46 2.82 1.34
CA GLY A 96 0.21 3.89 2.06
C GLY A 96 1.40 3.44 2.89
N THR A 97 2.07 4.44 3.46
CA THR A 97 3.16 4.29 4.42
C THR A 97 2.77 4.95 5.73
N GLU A 98 3.10 4.34 6.86
CA GLU A 98 2.79 4.91 8.20
C GLU A 98 3.55 6.21 8.46
N TYR A 99 4.80 6.29 7.99
CA TYR A 99 5.68 7.45 8.12
C TYR A 99 6.44 7.69 6.82
N GLY A 100 6.99 8.90 6.67
CA GLY A 100 8.04 9.19 5.70
C GLY A 100 9.38 8.60 6.12
N TRP A 101 10.46 9.14 5.54
CA TRP A 101 11.81 8.64 5.78
C TRP A 101 12.23 8.79 7.25
N ASN A 102 12.76 7.72 7.86
CA ASN A 102 13.30 7.71 9.23
C ASN A 102 12.28 8.20 10.28
N HIS A 103 11.05 7.67 10.23
CA HIS A 103 9.95 7.99 11.15
C HIS A 103 9.53 9.47 11.13
N ASP A 104 9.86 10.21 10.07
CA ASP A 104 9.32 11.56 9.88
C ASP A 104 7.82 11.50 9.57
N HIS A 105 7.04 12.41 10.14
CA HIS A 105 5.61 12.51 9.90
C HIS A 105 5.28 13.25 8.57
N ARG A 106 6.31 13.74 7.87
CA ARG A 106 6.20 14.42 6.58
C ARG A 106 6.39 13.45 5.42
N GLU A 107 5.85 13.82 4.25
CA GLU A 107 6.05 13.10 2.98
C GLU A 107 5.60 11.62 3.00
N ALA A 108 4.66 11.26 3.90
CA ALA A 108 4.07 9.93 3.93
C ALA A 108 3.18 9.71 2.68
N PHE A 109 3.49 8.68 1.91
CA PHE A 109 2.78 8.37 0.67
C PHE A 109 1.45 7.69 0.97
N HIS A 110 0.41 8.11 0.26
CA HIS A 110 -0.88 7.42 0.24
C HIS A 110 -1.49 7.46 -1.17
N ALA A 111 -2.23 6.41 -1.53
CA ALA A 111 -3.03 6.33 -2.74
C ALA A 111 -4.30 5.51 -2.49
N VAL A 112 -5.35 5.84 -3.25
CA VAL A 112 -6.59 5.06 -3.33
C VAL A 112 -6.77 4.62 -4.77
N VAL A 113 -6.99 3.32 -4.97
CA VAL A 113 -7.17 2.69 -6.29
C VAL A 113 -8.45 1.86 -6.26
N GLY A 114 -9.12 1.75 -7.41
CA GLY A 114 -10.41 1.08 -7.51
C GLY A 114 -11.52 1.86 -6.83
N GLY A 115 -12.57 1.17 -6.38
CA GLY A 115 -13.73 1.81 -5.77
C GLY A 115 -14.46 2.72 -6.77
N VAL A 116 -14.68 2.20 -7.97
CA VAL A 116 -15.28 2.91 -9.10
C VAL A 116 -16.55 3.68 -8.68
N ASP A 117 -16.74 4.83 -9.32
CA ASP A 117 -17.82 5.81 -9.09
C ASP A 117 -17.82 6.50 -7.70
N ARG A 118 -16.93 6.11 -6.77
CA ARG A 118 -16.83 6.73 -5.43
C ARG A 118 -15.72 7.76 -5.31
N PHE A 119 -14.61 7.55 -6.02
CA PHE A 119 -13.41 8.37 -5.89
C PHE A 119 -13.00 8.97 -7.24
N ARG A 120 -12.49 10.21 -7.21
CA ARG A 120 -12.02 10.88 -8.42
C ARG A 120 -10.63 10.36 -8.83
N ALA A 121 -10.59 9.59 -9.91
CA ALA A 121 -9.34 9.13 -10.51
C ALA A 121 -8.50 10.27 -11.11
N GLY A 122 -7.20 10.03 -11.26
CA GLY A 122 -6.26 10.94 -11.93
C GLY A 122 -5.93 12.22 -11.16
N SER A 123 -6.26 12.28 -9.88
CA SER A 123 -5.88 13.40 -9.01
C SER A 123 -4.59 13.08 -8.27
N HIS A 124 -3.66 14.04 -8.25
CA HIS A 124 -2.46 14.02 -7.43
C HIS A 124 -2.42 15.33 -6.66
N VAL A 125 -2.37 15.24 -5.35
CA VAL A 125 -2.42 16.40 -4.44
C VAL A 125 -1.35 16.23 -3.37
N ASP A 126 -0.71 17.34 -3.01
CA ASP A 126 0.19 17.42 -1.87
C ASP A 126 -0.52 18.27 -0.81
N LEU A 127 -0.96 17.62 0.27
CA LEU A 127 -1.83 18.21 1.28
C LEU A 127 -1.26 17.98 2.67
N ASN A 128 -1.42 18.97 3.54
CA ASN A 128 -1.13 18.83 4.96
C ASN A 128 -2.36 18.23 5.67
N LEU A 129 -2.41 16.90 5.76
CA LEU A 129 -3.50 16.12 6.36
C LEU A 129 -2.94 15.04 7.29
N HIS A 130 -3.75 14.59 8.23
CA HIS A 130 -3.47 13.35 8.97
C HIS A 130 -3.90 12.14 8.12
N ALA A 131 -3.21 11.00 8.26
CA ALA A 131 -3.61 9.76 7.57
C ALA A 131 -5.06 9.34 7.92
N ALA A 132 -5.52 9.67 9.13
CA ALA A 132 -6.91 9.50 9.55
C ALA A 132 -7.92 10.23 8.65
N ASP A 133 -7.57 11.42 8.13
CA ASP A 133 -8.44 12.19 7.25
C ASP A 133 -8.67 11.47 5.92
N LEU A 134 -7.64 10.79 5.39
CA LEU A 134 -7.79 9.96 4.19
C LEU A 134 -8.73 8.79 4.45
N TYR A 135 -8.54 8.05 5.54
CA TYR A 135 -9.42 6.92 5.86
C TYR A 135 -10.86 7.37 6.08
N ASN A 136 -11.07 8.51 6.74
CA ASN A 136 -12.37 9.13 6.89
C ASN A 136 -12.99 9.54 5.54
N ALA A 137 -12.21 10.06 4.60
CA ALA A 137 -12.67 10.35 3.24
C ALA A 137 -13.09 9.07 2.48
N VAL A 138 -12.35 7.98 2.65
CA VAL A 138 -12.72 6.66 2.10
C VAL A 138 -14.05 6.18 2.70
N LEU A 139 -14.22 6.25 4.02
CA LEU A 139 -15.49 5.90 4.69
C LEU A 139 -16.66 6.73 4.17
N ALA A 140 -16.47 8.04 4.02
CA ALA A 140 -17.50 8.94 3.48
C ALA A 140 -17.90 8.57 2.04
N GLY A 141 -16.96 8.12 1.20
CA GLY A 141 -17.26 7.61 -0.15
C GLY A 141 -18.16 6.36 -0.17
N TYR A 142 -18.26 5.65 0.96
CA TYR A 142 -19.17 4.53 1.17
C TYR A 142 -20.42 4.89 1.99
N GLY A 143 -20.62 6.17 2.31
CA GLY A 143 -21.73 6.61 3.16
C GLY A 143 -21.60 6.14 4.62
N ILE A 144 -20.38 5.85 5.08
CA ILE A 144 -20.08 5.47 6.46
C ILE A 144 -19.60 6.71 7.22
N ASP A 145 -20.05 6.87 8.47
CA ASP A 145 -19.66 8.00 9.32
C ASP A 145 -18.14 8.03 9.57
N ALA A 146 -17.54 9.18 9.27
CA ALA A 146 -16.12 9.46 9.47
C ALA A 146 -15.79 9.65 10.96
N THR A 147 -15.39 8.56 11.63
CA THR A 147 -15.11 8.53 13.08
C THR A 147 -13.70 8.05 13.43
N ILE A 148 -12.83 7.82 12.44
CA ILE A 148 -11.45 7.40 12.69
C ILE A 148 -10.70 8.56 13.35
N GLY A 149 -10.07 8.25 14.49
CA GLY A 149 -9.34 9.23 15.31
C GLY A 149 -10.19 10.05 16.28
N SER A 150 -11.53 10.01 16.18
CA SER A 150 -12.44 10.72 17.11
C SER A 150 -12.98 9.84 18.25
N ALA A 151 -12.87 8.52 18.11
CA ALA A 151 -13.15 7.57 19.19
C ALA A 151 -11.89 7.32 20.02
N SER A 152 -12.01 7.32 21.36
CA SER A 152 -10.99 6.75 22.24
C SER A 152 -10.92 5.24 21.96
N GLY A 153 -9.97 4.82 21.11
CA GLY A 153 -9.87 3.44 20.65
C GLY A 153 -9.53 2.45 21.76
N ILE A 154 -9.71 1.15 21.49
CA ILE A 154 -9.43 0.03 22.42
C ILE A 154 -7.96 0.00 22.89
N ALA A 155 -7.05 0.64 22.16
CA ALA A 155 -5.63 0.79 22.52
C ALA A 155 -5.32 2.05 23.37
N SER A 156 -6.34 2.83 23.75
CA SER A 156 -6.20 4.03 24.62
C SER A 156 -6.54 3.74 26.09
N ARG A 157 -6.52 2.48 26.50
CA ARG A 157 -6.58 2.04 27.90
C ARG A 157 -5.41 1.15 28.24
#